data_AF-A0A7R7VDI1-F1
#
_entry.id   AF-A0A7R7VDI1-F1
#
_cell.length_a   1.000
_cell.length_b   1.000
_cell.length_c   1.000
_cell.angle_alpha   90.00
_cell.angle_beta   90.00
_cell.angle_gamma   90.00
#
_symmetry.space_group_name_H-M   'P 1'
#
loop_
_entity.id
_entity.type
_entity.pdbx_description
1 polymer ?
#
loop_
_entity_poly.entity_id
_entity_poly.type
_entity_poly.pdbx_seq_one_letter_code
_entity_poly.pdbx_strand_id
1 'polypeptide(L)' 'MRVGTAGITDKFARRLVAHLLENDNITTIKGYCYIPAKLPEALRLSPKLKLI' A
#
# COMPACT_ATOMS: atom_id res chain seq x y z
N MET A 1 14.18 1.64 0.87
CA MET A 1 13.47 2.95 0.83
C MET A 1 12.11 2.80 1.49
N ARG A 2 11.63 3.83 2.20
CA ARG A 2 10.30 3.86 2.85
C ARG A 2 9.37 4.80 2.09
N VAL A 3 8.13 4.39 1.86
CA VAL A 3 7.13 5.19 1.13
C VAL A 3 5.86 5.35 1.96
N GLY A 4 5.26 6.53 1.91
CA GLY A 4 3.94 6.80 2.48
C GLY A 4 2.95 7.19 1.39
N THR A 5 1.71 6.69 1.47
CA THR A 5 0.64 7.07 0.54
C THR A 5 -0.63 7.40 1.31
N ALA A 6 -1.11 8.63 1.14
CA ALA A 6 -2.45 9.04 1.59
C ALA A 6 -3.49 8.49 0.61
N GLY A 7 -4.70 8.20 1.11
CA GLY A 7 -5.78 7.68 0.27
C GLY A 7 -5.43 6.36 -0.40
N ILE A 8 -4.80 5.41 0.31
CA ILE A 8 -4.32 4.15 -0.29
C ILE A 8 -5.42 3.35 -1.00
N THR A 9 -6.69 3.58 -0.64
CA THR A 9 -7.86 2.95 -1.24
C THR A 9 -8.25 3.52 -2.61
N ASP A 10 -7.65 4.64 -3.02
CA ASP A 10 -7.95 5.28 -4.30
C ASP A 10 -7.40 4.48 -5.48
N LYS A 11 -8.00 4.65 -6.66
CA LYS A 11 -7.64 3.85 -7.85
C LYS A 11 -6.16 4.00 -8.20
N PHE A 12 -5.64 5.23 -8.15
CA PHE A 12 -4.23 5.50 -8.45
C PHE A 12 -3.32 4.91 -7.38
N ALA A 13 -3.59 5.20 -6.10
CA ALA A 13 -2.76 4.73 -5.00
C ALA A 13 -2.67 3.20 -4.96
N ARG A 14 -3.76 2.48 -5.25
CA ARG A 14 -3.74 1.02 -5.38
C ARG A 14 -2.77 0.51 -6.45
N ARG A 15 -2.78 1.11 -7.64
CA ARG A 15 -1.88 0.72 -8.74
C ARG A 15 -0.43 1.07 -8.41
N LEU A 16 -0.20 2.23 -7.81
CA LEU A 16 1.12 2.64 -7.35
C LEU A 16 1.66 1.67 -6.31
N VAL A 17 0.88 1.32 -5.29
CA VAL A 17 1.30 0.38 -4.25
C VAL A 17 1.56 -1.01 -4.83
N ALA A 18 0.71 -1.50 -5.73
CA ALA A 18 0.96 -2.77 -6.41
C ALA A 18 2.33 -2.79 -7.11
N HIS A 19 2.64 -1.74 -7.88
CA HIS A 19 3.94 -1.62 -8.54
C HIS A 19 5.11 -1.48 -7.54
N LEU A 20 4.93 -0.74 -6.45
CA LEU A 20 5.97 -0.57 -5.42
C LEU A 20 6.25 -1.85 -4.64
N LEU A 21 5.27 -2.74 -4.49
CA LEU A 21 5.43 -4.02 -3.80
C LEU A 21 6.35 -4.98 -4.55
N GLU A 22 6.35 -4.91 -5.88
CA GLU A 22 7.24 -5.67 -6.78
C GLU A 22 8.69 -5.17 -6.74
N ASN A 23 8.94 -4.00 -6.15
CA ASN A 23 10.27 -3.42 -6.06
C ASN A 23 11.00 -3.87 -4.78
N ASP A 24 12.15 -4.54 -4.95
CA ASP A 24 12.95 -5.05 -3.83
C ASP A 24 13.66 -3.95 -3.03
N ASN A 25 13.86 -2.78 -3.62
CA ASN A 25 14.43 -1.63 -2.92
C ASN A 25 13.42 -0.98 -1.95
N ILE A 26 12.14 -1.30 -2.06
CA ILE A 26 11.09 -0.82 -1.15
C ILE A 26 10.95 -1.81 0.00
N THR A 27 11.33 -1.37 1.19
CA THR A 27 11.32 -2.22 2.39
C THR A 27 10.05 -2.02 3.23
N THR A 28 9.38 -0.86 3.10
CA THR A 28 8.15 -0.57 3.86
C THR A 28 7.29 0.47 3.14
N ILE A 29 5.99 0.20 3.07
CA ILE A 29 4.95 1.11 2.59
C ILE A 29 4.00 1.40 3.76
N LYS A 30 3.73 2.67 4.03
CA LYS A 30 2.69 3.11 4.97
C LYS A 30 1.48 3.61 4.19
N GLY A 31 0.36 2.92 4.30
CA GLY A 31 -0.88 3.27 3.65
C GLY A 31 -1.85 3.93 4.62
N TYR A 32 -2.25 5.17 4.35
CA TYR A 32 -3.22 5.89 5.17
C TYR A 32 -4.62 5.83 4.53
N CYS A 33 -5.62 5.39 5.29
CA CYS A 33 -7.02 5.39 4.83
C CYS A 33 -8.03 5.37 5.96
N TYR A 34 -9.24 5.83 5.67
CA TYR A 34 -10.36 5.77 6.62
C TYR A 34 -10.99 4.36 6.72
N ILE A 35 -11.06 3.62 5.60
CA ILE A 35 -11.73 2.30 5.54
C ILE A 35 -10.78 1.26 4.93
N PRO A 36 -9.99 0.54 5.74
CA PRO A 36 -9.04 -0.48 5.28
C PRO A 36 -9.66 -1.62 4.46
N ALA A 37 -10.94 -1.93 4.69
CA ALA A 37 -11.66 -2.96 3.95
C ALA A 37 -11.85 -2.65 2.45
N LYS A 38 -11.70 -1.38 2.03
CA LYS A 38 -11.76 -0.99 0.61
C LYS A 38 -10.48 -1.37 -0.16
N LEU A 39 -9.40 -1.71 0.54
CA LEU A 39 -8.18 -2.18 -0.08
C LEU A 39 -8.29 -3.68 -0.38
N PRO A 40 -7.94 -4.14 -1.60
CA PRO A 40 -7.90 -5.56 -1.92
C PRO A 40 -7.09 -6.36 -0.91
N GLU A 41 -7.59 -7.55 -0.56
CA GLU A 41 -6.96 -8.42 0.42
C GLU A 41 -5.51 -8.77 0.06
N ALA A 42 -5.23 -9.02 -1.22
CA ALA A 42 -3.88 -9.30 -1.71
C ALA A 42 -2.86 -8.20 -1.35
N LEU A 43 -3.28 -6.93 -1.36
CA LEU A 43 -2.42 -5.82 -0.93
C LEU A 43 -2.30 -5.75 0.59
N ARG A 44 -3.41 -6.00 1.31
CA ARG A 44 -3.45 -5.98 2.79
C ARG A 44 -2.58 -7.05 3.43
N LEU A 45 -2.45 -8.21 2.78
CA LEU A 45 -1.65 -9.34 3.26
C LEU A 45 -0.15 -9.19 2.97
N SER A 46 0.25 -8.14 2.24
CA SER A 46 1.66 -7.94 1.93
C SER A 46 2.47 -7.60 3.19
N PRO A 47 3.59 -8.31 3.47
CA PRO A 47 4.45 -8.02 4.62
C PRO A 47 5.14 -6.66 4.52
N LYS A 48 5.26 -6.09 3.30
CA LYS A 48 5.85 -4.77 3.07
C LYS A 48 4.86 -3.63 3.35
N LEU A 49 3.55 -3.90 3.49
CA LEU A 49 2.52 -2.88 3.68
C LEU A 49 2.04 -2.81 5.13
N LYS A 50 2.07 -1.61 5.71
CA LYS A 50 1.43 -1.29 6.99
C LYS A 50 0.33 -0.27 6.79
N LEU A 51 -0.90 -0.64 7.13
CA LEU A 51 -2.04 0.27 7.13
C LEU A 51 -2.07 1.09 8.43
N ILE A 52 -2.36 2.37 8.30
CA ILE A 52 -2.47 3.36 9.39
C ILE A 52 -3.81 4.07 9.24
#